data_AF-Q5R5V2-F1
#
_entry.id   AF-Q5R5V2-F1
#
_cell.length_a   1.000
_cell.length_b   1.000
_cell.length_c   1.000
_cell.angle_alpha   90.00
_cell.angle_beta   90.00
_cell.angle_gamma   90.00
#
_symmetry.space_group_name_H-M   'P 1'
#
loop_
_entity.id
_entity.type
_entity.pdbx_description
1 polymer ?
#
loop_
_entity_poly.entity_id
_entity_poly.type
_entity_poly.pdbx_seq_one_letter_code
_entity_poly.pdbx_strand_id
1 'polypeptide(L)'
;MDLQGRAVPSVDRLRVLLMLFHTMAQIMAEQEVENLSGLSTNPEKDIFVVRENGTTCLMAEFAAKFIVPYDVWASNYVDLITEQADIALTRGAEVGRCGHSESELQVFWVDRAYALKMLFVKESHNMSKGPEETWRLSKVQFVYDSSEKTHFKDAVSAGKHTANSHHLSALVTPAGKSYECQAQQTISLASSDPQKTVTMILSAVHIQPFDIISDFVFSEEHKCAVDEREQLEETLPLILGLILGLVIVVTLAIYHVHPQK
;
A
#
# COMPACT_ATOMS: atom_id res chain seq x y z
N MET A 1 -45.57 42.37 39.02
CA MET A 1 -44.41 41.70 38.38
C MET A 1 -44.30 40.35 39.01
N ASP A 2 -44.57 39.28 38.27
CA ASP A 2 -43.90 37.98 38.42
C ASP A 2 -44.27 37.13 37.20
N LEU A 3 -43.28 36.98 36.32
CA LEU A 3 -43.32 36.24 35.06
C LEU A 3 -42.01 35.46 35.04
N GLN A 4 -42.04 34.16 35.35
CA GLN A 4 -41.17 33.11 34.79
C GLN A 4 -41.26 31.82 35.62
N GLY A 5 -41.84 30.79 35.02
CA GLY A 5 -41.58 29.39 35.34
C GLY A 5 -41.31 28.65 34.04
N ARG A 6 -40.20 28.96 33.36
CA ARG A 6 -39.76 28.23 32.16
C ARG A 6 -38.83 27.11 32.63
N ALA A 7 -39.30 25.87 32.53
CA ALA A 7 -38.56 24.68 32.88
C ALA A 7 -37.25 24.59 32.07
N VAL A 8 -36.13 24.57 32.80
CA VAL A 8 -34.79 24.32 32.25
C VAL A 8 -34.69 22.82 31.94
N PRO A 9 -34.30 22.40 30.72
CA PRO A 9 -34.13 21.00 30.38
C PRO A 9 -32.95 20.42 31.16
N SER A 10 -33.15 19.23 31.73
CA SER A 10 -32.22 18.62 32.68
C SER A 10 -30.84 18.36 32.06
N VAL A 11 -29.83 18.94 32.71
CA VAL A 11 -28.39 18.84 32.44
C VAL A 11 -27.91 17.38 32.31
N ASP A 12 -28.66 16.41 32.83
CA ASP A 12 -28.31 14.99 32.81
C ASP A 12 -28.25 14.38 31.40
N ARG A 13 -29.16 14.72 30.48
CA ARG A 13 -29.15 14.09 29.14
C ARG A 13 -27.93 14.47 28.32
N LEU A 14 -27.45 15.71 28.46
CA LEU A 14 -26.28 16.20 27.71
C LEU A 14 -24.98 15.57 28.22
N ARG A 15 -24.89 15.29 29.54
CA ARG A 15 -23.75 14.60 30.14
C ARG A 15 -23.62 13.16 29.67
N VAL A 16 -24.74 12.44 29.52
CA VAL A 16 -24.74 11.04 29.05
C VAL A 16 -24.23 10.96 27.61
N LEU A 17 -24.64 11.87 26.73
CA LEU A 17 -24.16 11.94 25.35
C LEU A 17 -22.64 12.21 25.28
N LEU A 18 -22.13 13.16 26.06
CA LEU A 18 -20.70 13.47 26.09
C LEU A 18 -19.85 12.31 26.62
N MET A 19 -20.36 11.56 27.59
CA MET A 19 -19.70 10.34 28.10
C MET A 19 -19.60 9.26 27.02
N LEU A 20 -20.67 9.04 26.24
CA LEU A 20 -20.66 8.08 25.14
C LEU A 20 -19.61 8.44 24.08
N PHE A 21 -19.49 9.72 23.72
CA PHE A 21 -18.44 10.18 22.80
C PHE A 21 -17.02 10.00 23.36
N HIS A 22 -16.81 10.22 24.66
CA HIS A 22 -15.52 9.98 25.30
C HIS A 22 -15.18 8.48 25.33
N THR A 23 -16.15 7.61 25.63
CA THR A 23 -15.92 6.16 25.61
C THR A 23 -15.58 5.64 24.22
N MET A 24 -16.19 6.19 23.16
CA MET A 24 -15.85 5.83 21.78
C MET A 24 -14.46 6.32 21.37
N ALA A 25 -14.06 7.52 21.82
CA ALA A 25 -12.71 8.03 21.58
C ALA A 25 -11.64 7.21 22.33
N GLN A 26 -11.97 6.65 23.50
CA GLN A 26 -11.04 5.85 24.29
C GLN A 26 -10.88 4.41 23.77
N ILE A 27 -11.90 3.83 23.14
CA ILE A 27 -11.80 2.49 22.50
C ILE A 27 -10.85 2.52 21.28
N MET A 28 -10.52 3.69 20.73
CA MET A 28 -9.58 3.81 19.60
C MET A 28 -8.12 4.04 19.99
N ALA A 29 -7.78 4.10 21.28
CA ALA A 29 -6.45 4.49 21.74
C ALA A 29 -5.84 3.48 22.71
N GLU A 30 -5.66 2.24 22.29
CA GLU A 30 -4.80 1.29 23.02
C GLU A 30 -4.20 0.28 22.04
N GLN A 31 -2.98 0.58 21.55
CA GLN A 31 -2.05 -0.48 21.19
C GLN A 31 -0.61 -0.05 21.46
N GLU A 32 -0.11 -0.52 22.61
CA GLU A 32 1.29 -0.45 23.00
C GLU A 32 2.10 -1.59 22.31
N VAL A 33 3.13 -1.16 21.57
CA VAL A 33 4.56 -1.55 21.67
C VAL A 33 5.02 -3.02 21.49
N GLU A 34 5.92 -3.17 20.50
CA GLU A 34 7.06 -4.11 20.31
C GLU A 34 6.85 -5.63 20.13
N ASN A 35 6.73 -6.05 18.86
CA ASN A 35 7.58 -7.09 18.22
C ASN A 35 7.36 -7.05 16.68
N LEU A 36 8.20 -6.32 15.95
CA LEU A 36 7.90 -5.84 14.59
C LEU A 36 7.89 -6.89 13.46
N SER A 37 8.21 -8.16 13.72
CA SER A 37 8.17 -9.20 12.68
C SER A 37 7.01 -10.19 12.83
N GLY A 38 6.29 -10.16 13.95
CA GLY A 38 5.12 -11.01 14.21
C GLY A 38 3.78 -10.30 14.06
N LEU A 39 3.77 -8.99 13.74
CA LEU A 39 2.56 -8.17 13.67
C LEU A 39 2.00 -8.00 12.25
N SER A 40 2.73 -8.42 11.22
CA SER A 40 2.15 -8.44 9.87
C SER A 40 1.11 -9.54 9.77
N THR A 41 -0.17 -9.16 9.67
CA THR A 41 -1.30 -10.07 9.40
C THR A 41 -1.18 -10.73 8.02
N ASN A 42 -0.34 -10.19 7.15
CA ASN A 42 -0.06 -10.73 5.83
C ASN A 42 1.28 -11.48 5.83
N PRO A 43 1.31 -12.82 5.68
CA PRO A 43 2.54 -13.61 5.63
C PRO A 43 3.39 -13.36 4.37
N GLU A 44 2.82 -12.70 3.35
CA GLU A 44 3.51 -12.36 2.10
C GLU A 44 4.09 -10.94 2.10
N LYS A 45 3.80 -10.15 3.14
CA LYS A 45 4.36 -8.80 3.31
C LYS A 45 5.69 -8.87 4.05
N ASP A 46 6.68 -8.17 3.52
CA ASP A 46 8.01 -8.10 4.12
C ASP A 46 8.51 -6.65 4.18
N ILE A 47 9.52 -6.43 5.01
CA ILE A 47 10.11 -5.12 5.28
C ILE A 47 11.58 -5.08 4.87
N PHE A 48 11.96 -4.07 4.10
CA PHE A 48 13.28 -3.85 3.56
C PHE A 48 13.81 -2.49 4.01
N VAL A 49 15.04 -2.48 4.53
CA VAL A 49 15.67 -1.28 5.08
C VAL A 49 17.09 -1.15 4.54
N VAL A 50 17.38 -0.01 3.90
CA VAL A 50 18.73 0.33 3.45
C VAL A 50 19.30 1.38 4.40
N ARG A 51 20.50 1.11 4.91
CA ARG A 51 21.22 2.02 5.80
C ARG A 51 22.51 2.50 5.15
N GLU A 52 22.75 3.80 5.22
CA GLU A 52 24.03 4.42 4.86
C GLU A 52 24.58 5.16 6.07
N ASN A 53 25.88 4.99 6.37
CA ASN A 53 26.55 5.60 7.52
C ASN A 53 25.83 5.38 8.87
N GLY A 54 25.11 4.27 9.01
CA GLY A 54 24.37 3.95 10.23
C GLY A 54 23.02 4.65 10.35
N THR A 55 22.50 5.29 9.31
CA THR A 55 21.15 5.91 9.28
C THR A 55 20.30 5.25 8.19
N THR A 56 19.02 5.02 8.47
CA THR A 56 18.06 4.52 7.48
C THR A 56 17.81 5.58 6.42
N CYS A 57 18.04 5.23 5.16
CA CYS A 57 17.90 6.16 4.03
C CYS A 57 16.83 5.72 3.01
N LEU A 58 16.48 4.43 3.00
CA LEU A 58 15.34 3.89 2.27
C LEU A 58 14.65 2.85 3.14
N MET A 59 13.32 2.92 3.19
CA MET A 59 12.46 1.97 3.90
C MET A 59 11.32 1.57 2.97
N ALA A 60 11.06 0.27 2.86
CA ALA A 60 10.02 -0.25 1.99
C ALA A 60 9.38 -1.48 2.63
N GLU A 61 8.06 -1.47 2.75
CA GLU A 61 7.25 -2.58 3.22
C GLU A 61 6.22 -2.90 2.12
N PHE A 62 6.18 -4.14 1.64
CA PHE A 62 5.23 -4.54 0.62
C PHE A 62 5.16 -6.06 0.48
N ALA A 63 4.06 -6.55 -0.08
CA ALA A 63 3.96 -7.87 -0.66
C ALA A 63 4.10 -7.78 -2.18
N ALA A 64 4.83 -8.72 -2.78
CA ALA A 64 4.98 -8.78 -4.23
C ALA A 64 4.81 -10.21 -4.75
N LYS A 65 4.12 -10.36 -5.87
CA LYS A 65 3.96 -11.63 -6.59
C LYS A 65 4.26 -11.42 -8.07
N PHE A 66 4.95 -12.37 -8.69
CA PHE A 66 5.27 -12.37 -10.11
C PHE A 66 4.54 -13.52 -10.80
N ILE A 67 3.83 -13.21 -11.87
CA ILE A 67 3.22 -14.18 -12.77
C ILE A 67 4.08 -14.22 -14.03
N VAL A 68 4.80 -15.32 -14.21
CA VAL A 68 5.77 -15.50 -15.30
C VAL A 68 5.24 -16.53 -16.29
N PRO A 69 4.90 -16.14 -17.52
CA PRO A 69 4.61 -17.11 -18.57
C PRO A 69 5.90 -17.79 -19.06
N TYR A 70 5.88 -19.10 -19.23
CA TYR A 70 7.01 -19.88 -19.76
C TYR A 70 6.51 -21.05 -20.62
N ASP A 71 7.30 -21.46 -21.60
CA ASP A 71 6.90 -22.53 -22.51
C ASP A 71 7.38 -23.89 -22.00
N VAL A 72 6.52 -24.89 -22.12
CA VAL A 72 6.81 -26.31 -21.89
C VAL A 72 6.40 -27.12 -23.12
N TRP A 73 7.00 -28.30 -23.28
CA TRP A 73 6.60 -29.23 -24.32
C TRP A 73 5.20 -29.77 -24.02
N ALA A 74 4.31 -29.73 -25.02
CA ALA A 74 3.08 -30.49 -24.97
C ALA A 74 3.37 -32.01 -24.90
N SER A 75 2.36 -32.81 -24.58
CA SER A 75 2.49 -34.26 -24.48
C SER A 75 2.94 -34.95 -25.78
N ASN A 76 2.76 -34.30 -26.93
CA ASN A 76 3.24 -34.77 -28.23
C ASN A 76 4.72 -34.47 -28.50
N TYR A 77 5.39 -33.67 -27.65
CA TYR A 77 6.78 -33.23 -27.79
C TYR A 77 7.09 -32.48 -29.09
N VAL A 78 6.06 -31.92 -29.74
CA VAL A 78 6.18 -31.14 -30.98
C VAL A 78 5.73 -29.70 -30.76
N ASP A 79 4.62 -29.52 -30.06
CA ASP A 79 4.05 -28.21 -29.80
C ASP A 79 4.55 -27.65 -28.46
N LEU A 80 4.68 -26.33 -28.39
CA LEU A 80 4.91 -25.60 -27.16
C LEU A 80 3.57 -25.12 -26.59
N ILE A 81 3.37 -25.31 -25.30
CA ILE A 81 2.27 -24.70 -24.54
C ILE A 81 2.86 -23.72 -23.53
N THR A 82 2.15 -22.62 -23.29
CA THR A 82 2.57 -21.62 -22.31
C THR A 82 1.88 -21.90 -20.98
N GLU A 83 2.68 -22.16 -19.96
CA GLU A 83 2.28 -22.30 -18.56
C GLU A 83 2.61 -21.03 -17.78
N GLN A 84 2.08 -20.91 -16.56
CA GLN A 84 2.32 -19.77 -15.67
C GLN A 84 2.99 -20.22 -14.37
N ALA A 85 4.07 -19.53 -14.01
CA ALA A 85 4.72 -19.66 -12.72
C ALA A 85 4.33 -18.50 -11.82
N ASP A 86 3.80 -18.84 -10.64
CA ASP A 86 3.47 -17.90 -9.57
C ASP A 86 4.61 -17.86 -8.56
N ILE A 87 5.32 -16.73 -8.48
CA ILE A 87 6.48 -16.54 -7.62
C ILE A 87 6.19 -15.42 -6.64
N ALA A 88 5.98 -15.74 -5.38
CA ALA A 88 5.87 -14.75 -4.32
C ALA A 88 7.26 -14.27 -3.90
N LEU A 89 7.39 -12.98 -3.60
CA LEU A 89 8.52 -12.44 -2.88
C LEU A 89 8.48 -12.99 -1.46
N THR A 90 9.59 -13.59 -1.04
CA THR A 90 9.78 -14.07 0.32
C THR A 90 11.00 -13.37 0.92
N ARG A 91 11.25 -13.62 2.21
CA ARG A 91 12.43 -13.13 2.91
C ARG A 91 13.70 -13.44 2.12
N GLY A 92 14.41 -12.37 1.80
CA GLY A 92 15.60 -12.40 0.97
C GLY A 92 16.71 -11.56 1.57
N ALA A 93 17.85 -11.54 0.90
CA ALA A 93 18.90 -10.58 1.18
C ALA A 93 18.65 -9.30 0.38
N GLU A 94 18.70 -8.17 1.05
CA GLU A 94 18.52 -6.84 0.49
C GLU A 94 19.85 -6.09 0.37
N VAL A 95 19.98 -5.35 -0.73
CA VAL A 95 21.05 -4.39 -0.99
C VAL A 95 20.40 -3.15 -1.57
N GLY A 96 20.88 -1.97 -1.20
CA GLY A 96 20.38 -0.75 -1.81
C GLY A 96 21.40 0.36 -1.76
N ARG A 97 21.03 1.48 -2.38
CA ARG A 97 21.81 2.72 -2.42
C ARG A 97 20.86 3.89 -2.34
N CYS A 98 21.24 4.91 -1.58
CA CYS A 98 20.45 6.12 -1.41
C CYS A 98 21.21 7.30 -2.00
N GLY A 99 20.58 8.02 -2.91
CA GLY A 99 21.13 9.22 -3.52
C GLY A 99 20.21 10.41 -3.31
N HIS A 100 20.69 11.60 -3.64
CA HIS A 100 19.87 12.81 -3.55
C HIS A 100 18.69 12.81 -4.53
N SER A 101 18.87 12.24 -5.72
CA SER A 101 17.86 12.19 -6.79
C SER A 101 17.52 10.77 -7.24
N GLU A 102 18.35 9.78 -6.93
CA GLU A 102 18.14 8.39 -7.33
C GLU A 102 18.41 7.48 -6.14
N SER A 103 17.48 6.57 -5.86
CA SER A 103 17.63 5.54 -4.82
C SER A 103 17.25 4.19 -5.41
N GLU A 104 17.92 3.14 -4.96
CA GLU A 104 17.75 1.79 -5.48
C GLU A 104 17.56 0.80 -4.33
N LEU A 105 16.58 -0.09 -4.50
CA LEU A 105 16.40 -1.27 -3.66
C LEU A 105 16.54 -2.52 -4.55
N GLN A 106 17.37 -3.47 -4.11
CA GLN A 106 17.55 -4.76 -4.75
C GLN A 106 17.38 -5.88 -3.73
N VAL A 107 16.47 -6.81 -3.98
CA VAL A 107 16.17 -7.96 -3.11
C VAL A 107 16.45 -9.24 -3.87
N PHE A 108 17.10 -10.20 -3.21
CA PHE A 108 17.41 -11.52 -3.75
C PHE A 108 16.83 -12.61 -2.85
N TRP A 109 16.10 -13.57 -3.42
CA TRP A 109 15.53 -14.69 -2.66
C TRP A 109 15.72 -16.02 -3.40
N VAL A 110 15.49 -17.13 -2.68
CA VAL A 110 15.67 -18.52 -3.16
C VAL A 110 17.06 -18.72 -3.77
N ASP A 111 18.11 -18.70 -2.94
CA ASP A 111 19.51 -18.87 -3.36
C ASP A 111 19.94 -17.99 -4.56
N ARG A 112 19.34 -16.79 -4.67
CA ARG A 112 19.53 -15.83 -5.78
C ARG A 112 19.06 -16.33 -7.15
N ALA A 113 18.17 -17.33 -7.18
CA ALA A 113 17.41 -17.70 -8.38
C ALA A 113 16.52 -16.53 -8.83
N TYR A 114 16.07 -15.69 -7.89
CA TYR A 114 15.24 -14.52 -8.14
C TYR A 114 15.87 -13.23 -7.61
N ALA A 115 15.70 -12.14 -8.36
CA ALA A 115 16.09 -10.81 -7.93
C ALA A 115 15.07 -9.76 -8.39
N LEU A 116 14.65 -8.90 -7.47
CA LEU A 116 13.81 -7.72 -7.73
C LEU A 116 14.69 -6.49 -7.53
N LYS A 117 14.69 -5.60 -8.51
CA LYS A 117 15.35 -4.30 -8.45
C LYS A 117 14.34 -3.20 -8.74
N MET A 118 14.23 -2.25 -7.82
CA MET A 118 13.36 -1.08 -7.91
C MET A 118 14.23 0.19 -7.89
N LEU A 119 14.00 1.06 -8.87
CA LEU A 119 14.69 2.34 -8.99
C LEU A 119 13.71 3.48 -8.77
N PHE A 120 14.00 4.32 -7.79
CA PHE A 120 13.24 5.50 -7.44
C PHE A 120 13.99 6.73 -7.92
N VAL A 121 13.26 7.70 -8.45
CA VAL A 121 13.82 8.98 -8.91
C VAL A 121 13.03 10.11 -8.26
N LYS A 122 13.74 11.10 -7.73
CA LYS A 122 13.21 12.36 -7.21
C LYS A 122 13.47 13.48 -8.22
N GLU A 123 12.41 14.15 -8.64
CA GLU A 123 12.40 15.19 -9.66
C GLU A 123 11.73 16.46 -9.11
N SER A 124 12.25 17.62 -9.49
CA SER A 124 11.64 18.92 -9.18
C SER A 124 10.83 19.41 -10.37
N HIS A 125 9.55 19.69 -10.15
CA HIS A 125 8.65 20.25 -11.15
C HIS A 125 8.43 21.74 -10.85
N ASN A 126 8.74 22.60 -11.82
CA ASN A 126 8.39 24.02 -11.73
C ASN A 126 6.89 24.19 -11.94
N MET A 127 6.15 24.42 -10.86
CA MET A 127 4.73 24.78 -10.93
C MET A 127 4.52 26.29 -10.77
N SER A 128 3.33 26.76 -11.17
CA SER A 128 2.95 28.19 -11.05
C SER A 128 2.99 28.71 -9.61
N LYS A 129 2.86 27.81 -8.62
CA LYS A 129 2.92 28.11 -7.18
C LYS A 129 4.34 28.02 -6.59
N GLY A 130 5.34 27.62 -7.37
CA GLY A 130 6.70 27.35 -6.92
C GLY A 130 7.19 25.97 -7.39
N PRO A 131 8.47 25.64 -7.15
CA PRO A 131 8.99 24.30 -7.38
C PRO A 131 8.35 23.33 -6.37
N GLU A 132 7.76 22.25 -6.86
CA GLU A 132 7.32 21.12 -6.04
C GLU A 132 8.15 19.90 -6.43
N GLU A 133 8.76 19.26 -5.44
CA GLU A 133 9.53 18.03 -5.63
C GLU A 133 8.65 16.82 -5.39
N THR A 134 8.76 15.85 -6.29
CA THR A 134 8.07 14.56 -6.18
C THR A 134 9.05 13.45 -6.48
N TRP A 135 8.83 12.28 -5.88
CA TRP A 135 9.54 11.07 -6.24
C TRP A 135 8.58 10.03 -6.81
N ARG A 136 9.11 9.10 -7.60
CA ARG A 136 8.34 8.03 -8.24
C ARG A 136 9.18 6.76 -8.40
N LEU A 137 8.50 5.62 -8.46
CA LEU A 137 9.06 4.38 -8.97
C LEU A 137 9.22 4.49 -10.49
N SER A 138 10.46 4.56 -10.94
CA SER A 138 10.84 4.83 -12.33
C SER A 138 11.15 3.58 -13.15
N LYS A 139 11.60 2.51 -12.47
CA LYS A 139 11.94 1.24 -13.10
C LYS A 139 11.79 0.09 -12.11
N VAL A 140 11.23 -0.99 -12.61
CA VAL A 140 11.26 -2.32 -12.00
C VAL A 140 12.01 -3.26 -12.92
N GLN A 141 12.92 -4.04 -12.36
CA GLN A 141 13.59 -5.14 -13.05
C GLN A 141 13.44 -6.41 -12.21
N PHE A 142 12.98 -7.48 -12.84
CA PHE A 142 12.86 -8.79 -12.24
C PHE A 142 13.75 -9.77 -13.01
N VAL A 143 14.69 -10.39 -12.30
CA VAL A 143 15.55 -11.44 -12.84
C VAL A 143 15.08 -12.75 -12.23
N TYR A 144 14.87 -13.76 -13.06
CA TYR A 144 14.44 -15.09 -12.63
C TYR A 144 15.19 -16.20 -13.36
N ASP A 145 15.47 -17.29 -12.66
CA ASP A 145 16.10 -18.47 -13.22
C ASP A 145 15.06 -19.58 -13.46
N SER A 146 14.68 -19.79 -14.72
CA SER A 146 13.73 -20.85 -15.10
C SER A 146 14.34 -22.25 -15.11
N SER A 147 15.62 -22.39 -14.75
CA SER A 147 16.20 -23.69 -14.43
C SER A 147 15.81 -24.18 -13.04
N GLU A 148 15.36 -23.27 -12.15
CA GLU A 148 14.87 -23.58 -10.81
C GLU A 148 13.55 -24.35 -10.87
N LYS A 149 13.50 -25.54 -10.26
CA LYS A 149 12.43 -26.52 -10.48
C LYS A 149 11.23 -26.36 -9.57
N THR A 150 11.30 -25.49 -8.56
CA THR A 150 10.16 -25.22 -7.67
C THR A 150 8.96 -24.67 -8.43
N HIS A 151 9.18 -23.70 -9.32
CA HIS A 151 8.11 -23.01 -10.06
C HIS A 151 8.11 -23.33 -11.56
N PHE A 152 9.26 -23.69 -12.14
CA PHE A 152 9.40 -23.96 -13.57
C PHE A 152 9.60 -25.46 -13.82
N LYS A 153 8.49 -26.16 -14.13
CA LYS A 153 8.52 -27.58 -14.48
C LYS A 153 8.79 -27.72 -15.98
N ASP A 154 9.88 -28.38 -16.34
CA ASP A 154 10.22 -28.69 -17.75
C ASP A 154 10.21 -27.50 -18.73
N ALA A 155 10.63 -26.32 -18.24
CA ALA A 155 10.77 -25.13 -19.08
C ALA A 155 11.70 -25.39 -20.27
N VAL A 156 11.20 -25.15 -21.49
CA VAL A 156 11.95 -25.39 -22.74
C VAL A 156 13.17 -24.48 -22.84
N SER A 157 13.02 -23.22 -22.43
CA SER A 157 14.10 -22.23 -22.37
C SER A 157 14.58 -22.03 -20.93
N ALA A 158 15.13 -23.08 -20.32
CA ALA A 158 15.65 -23.04 -18.95
C ALA A 158 16.90 -22.13 -18.86
N GLY A 159 16.93 -21.24 -17.87
CA GLY A 159 18.07 -20.38 -17.58
C GLY A 159 17.66 -19.02 -17.00
N LYS A 160 18.60 -18.08 -16.95
CA LYS A 160 18.35 -16.74 -16.40
C LYS A 160 17.70 -15.82 -17.43
N HIS A 161 16.59 -15.22 -17.03
CA HIS A 161 15.81 -14.25 -17.81
C HIS A 161 15.72 -12.93 -17.06
N THR A 162 15.44 -11.86 -17.80
CA THR A 162 15.27 -10.52 -17.21
C THR A 162 14.03 -9.87 -17.81
N ALA A 163 13.12 -9.46 -16.94
CA ALA A 163 11.96 -8.67 -17.28
C ALA A 163 12.11 -7.25 -16.75
N ASN A 164 11.75 -6.24 -17.55
CA ASN A 164 11.90 -4.83 -17.19
C ASN A 164 10.59 -4.07 -17.46
N SER A 165 10.27 -3.11 -16.59
CA SER A 165 9.22 -2.13 -16.87
C SER A 165 9.67 -1.14 -17.96
N HIS A 166 8.73 -0.64 -18.76
CA HIS A 166 8.98 0.38 -19.78
C HIS A 166 8.31 1.70 -19.42
N HIS A 167 9.06 2.82 -19.41
CA HIS A 167 8.58 4.16 -19.06
C HIS A 167 7.69 4.21 -17.79
N LEU A 168 8.08 3.50 -16.74
CA LEU A 168 7.28 3.42 -15.53
C LEU A 168 7.29 4.76 -14.77
N SER A 169 6.10 5.17 -14.34
CA SER A 169 5.89 6.28 -13.42
C SER A 169 4.79 5.88 -12.46
N ALA A 170 5.17 5.11 -11.44
CA ALA A 170 4.27 4.61 -10.40
C ALA A 170 4.64 5.20 -9.04
N LEU A 171 3.70 5.11 -8.09
CA LEU A 171 3.91 5.55 -6.69
C LEU A 171 4.37 7.01 -6.58
N VAL A 172 3.81 7.88 -7.45
CA VAL A 172 4.18 9.30 -7.49
C VAL A 172 3.78 9.95 -6.18
N THR A 173 4.75 10.54 -5.48
CA THR A 173 4.60 10.99 -4.10
C THR A 173 5.35 12.30 -3.88
N PRO A 174 4.81 13.27 -3.13
CA PRO A 174 5.55 14.47 -2.75
C PRO A 174 6.85 14.15 -1.99
N ALA A 175 7.90 14.94 -2.21
CA ALA A 175 9.14 14.84 -1.45
C ALA A 175 8.89 15.01 0.07
N GLY A 176 9.67 14.29 0.89
CA GLY A 176 9.48 14.23 2.34
C GLY A 176 8.31 13.38 2.84
N LYS A 177 7.46 12.84 1.96
CA LYS A 177 6.37 11.93 2.33
C LYS A 177 6.67 10.47 1.98
N SER A 178 6.04 9.56 2.73
CA SER A 178 6.00 8.13 2.40
C SER A 178 4.78 7.84 1.50
N TYR A 179 4.85 6.81 0.66
CA TYR A 179 3.71 6.35 -0.14
C TYR A 179 3.04 5.19 0.57
N GLU A 180 1.72 5.22 0.73
CA GLU A 180 0.94 4.13 1.31
C GLU A 180 -0.20 3.69 0.36
N CYS A 181 -0.34 2.38 0.13
CA CYS A 181 -1.42 1.82 -0.66
C CYS A 181 -1.69 0.36 -0.27
N GLN A 182 -2.86 0.08 0.28
CA GLN A 182 -3.34 -1.24 0.65
C GLN A 182 -3.83 -2.01 -0.58
N ALA A 183 -4.45 -1.31 -1.53
CA ALA A 183 -4.97 -1.90 -2.75
C ALA A 183 -3.89 -2.57 -3.62
N GLN A 184 -4.31 -3.60 -4.36
CA GLN A 184 -3.44 -4.31 -5.29
C GLN A 184 -3.14 -3.46 -6.54
N GLN A 185 -1.86 -3.36 -6.88
CA GLN A 185 -1.34 -2.68 -8.05
C GLN A 185 -0.66 -3.68 -8.99
N THR A 186 -0.83 -3.50 -10.30
CA THR A 186 -0.27 -4.40 -11.31
C THR A 186 0.69 -3.64 -12.21
N ILE A 187 1.93 -4.13 -12.33
CA ILE A 187 2.99 -3.58 -13.16
C ILE A 187 3.40 -4.62 -14.20
N SER A 188 3.28 -4.29 -15.48
CA SER A 188 3.72 -5.14 -16.59
C SER A 188 5.22 -4.96 -16.86
N LEU A 189 5.94 -6.07 -16.91
CA LEU A 189 7.37 -6.15 -17.19
C LEU A 189 7.59 -6.89 -18.50
N ALA A 190 8.19 -6.22 -19.48
CA ALA A 190 8.57 -6.85 -20.74
C ALA A 190 9.72 -7.83 -20.50
N SER A 191 9.52 -9.10 -20.85
CA SER A 191 10.57 -10.12 -20.78
C SER A 191 11.57 -9.96 -21.93
N SER A 192 12.66 -10.74 -21.90
CA SER A 192 13.55 -10.92 -23.05
C SER A 192 12.84 -11.52 -24.26
N ASP A 193 11.74 -12.26 -24.06
CA ASP A 193 10.83 -12.67 -25.12
C ASP A 193 9.74 -11.59 -25.33
N PRO A 194 9.70 -10.90 -26.48
CA PRO A 194 8.72 -9.85 -26.75
C PRO A 194 7.26 -10.30 -26.72
N GLN A 195 6.99 -11.60 -26.87
CA GLN A 195 5.63 -12.16 -26.81
C GLN A 195 5.17 -12.45 -25.38
N LYS A 196 6.09 -12.41 -24.41
CA LYS A 196 5.82 -12.78 -23.01
C LYS A 196 5.99 -11.58 -22.10
N THR A 197 4.91 -11.21 -21.43
CA THR A 197 4.92 -10.17 -20.40
C THR A 197 4.87 -10.82 -19.04
N VAL A 198 5.82 -10.49 -18.17
CA VAL A 198 5.78 -10.86 -16.75
C VAL A 198 4.92 -9.82 -16.02
N THR A 199 4.00 -10.29 -15.20
CA THR A 199 3.13 -9.40 -14.41
C THR A 199 3.62 -9.38 -12.97
N MET A 200 4.01 -8.20 -12.47
CA MET A 200 4.26 -7.98 -11.06
C MET A 200 2.99 -7.43 -10.40
N ILE A 201 2.56 -8.09 -9.35
CA ILE A 201 1.49 -7.67 -8.47
C ILE A 201 2.14 -7.14 -7.19
N LEU A 202 1.81 -5.92 -6.81
CA LEU A 202 2.30 -5.24 -5.62
C LEU A 202 1.10 -4.90 -4.73
N SER A 203 1.19 -5.16 -3.42
CA SER A 203 0.10 -4.88 -2.47
C SER A 203 0.61 -4.56 -1.08
N ALA A 204 -0.24 -3.98 -0.23
CA ALA A 204 0.09 -3.58 1.15
C ALA A 204 1.40 -2.76 1.22
N VAL A 205 1.47 -1.75 0.36
CA VAL A 205 2.68 -0.96 0.06
C VAL A 205 2.82 0.18 1.06
N HIS A 206 3.99 0.30 1.67
CA HIS A 206 4.44 1.47 2.41
C HIS A 206 5.91 1.74 2.08
N ILE A 207 6.21 2.75 1.26
CA ILE A 207 7.57 2.98 0.74
C ILE A 207 7.99 4.43 0.92
N GLN A 208 9.23 4.63 1.36
CA GLN A 208 9.89 5.93 1.40
C GLN A 208 11.36 5.79 0.97
N PRO A 209 11.71 6.20 -0.26
CA PRO A 209 13.07 6.04 -0.80
C PRO A 209 13.98 7.26 -0.60
N PHE A 210 13.44 8.36 -0.08
CA PHE A 210 14.14 9.63 0.12
C PHE A 210 13.69 10.32 1.39
N ASP A 211 14.51 11.25 1.88
CA ASP A 211 14.16 12.23 2.90
C ASP A 211 13.64 11.62 4.22
N ILE A 212 14.14 10.44 4.59
CA ILE A 212 13.86 9.82 5.90
C ILE A 212 14.61 10.61 6.98
N ILE A 213 13.86 11.11 7.96
CA ILE A 213 14.40 11.95 9.04
C ILE A 213 14.71 11.11 10.30
N SER A 214 13.98 10.01 10.49
CA SER A 214 14.04 9.16 11.69
C SER A 214 14.28 7.70 11.31
N ASP A 215 15.19 7.04 12.03
CA ASP A 215 15.47 5.63 11.81
C ASP A 215 14.22 4.75 12.04
N PHE A 216 13.93 3.87 11.08
CA PHE A 216 12.85 2.88 11.14
C PHE A 216 11.43 3.48 11.29
N VAL A 217 11.25 4.76 10.95
CA VAL A 217 9.97 5.45 11.05
C VAL A 217 9.69 6.14 9.72
N PHE A 218 8.57 5.78 9.08
CA PHE A 218 8.07 6.48 7.90
C PHE A 218 7.66 7.92 8.26
N SER A 219 7.86 8.83 7.32
CA SER A 219 7.28 10.18 7.36
C SER A 219 5.80 10.14 6.99
N GLU A 220 5.12 11.28 7.10
CA GLU A 220 3.69 11.42 6.76
C GLU A 220 3.32 10.70 5.47
N GLU A 221 2.27 9.89 5.53
CA GLU A 221 1.80 9.08 4.42
C GLU A 221 1.09 9.90 3.33
N HIS A 222 1.32 9.51 2.10
CA HIS A 222 0.57 9.90 0.92
C HIS A 222 -0.16 8.66 0.41
N LYS A 223 -1.47 8.64 0.66
CA LYS A 223 -2.34 7.53 0.27
C LYS A 223 -2.59 7.52 -1.23
N CYS A 224 -2.69 6.32 -1.80
CA CYS A 224 -3.06 6.17 -3.19
C CYS A 224 -4.55 6.48 -3.43
N ALA A 225 -4.87 6.96 -4.62
CA ALA A 225 -6.24 7.35 -4.99
C ALA A 225 -7.28 6.21 -4.89
N VAL A 226 -6.82 4.95 -4.96
CA VAL A 226 -7.70 3.77 -4.82
C VAL A 226 -8.18 3.64 -3.38
N ASP A 227 -7.26 3.65 -2.43
CA ASP A 227 -7.57 3.59 -1.00
C ASP A 227 -8.40 4.80 -0.54
N GLU A 228 -8.07 6.00 -1.02
CA GLU A 228 -8.85 7.21 -0.72
C GLU A 228 -10.31 7.07 -1.20
N ARG A 229 -10.50 6.46 -2.37
CA ARG A 229 -11.83 6.22 -2.92
C ARG A 229 -12.58 5.15 -2.13
N GLU A 230 -11.95 4.04 -1.78
CA GLU A 230 -12.56 3.01 -0.94
C GLU A 230 -12.97 3.58 0.42
N GLN A 231 -12.10 4.36 1.07
CA GLN A 231 -12.42 5.04 2.31
C GLN A 231 -13.61 5.99 2.16
N LEU A 232 -13.71 6.72 1.04
CA LEU A 232 -14.85 7.59 0.76
C LEU A 232 -16.15 6.81 0.55
N GLU A 233 -16.10 5.69 -0.19
CA GLU A 233 -17.24 4.81 -0.44
C GLU A 233 -17.75 4.14 0.85
N GLU A 234 -16.87 3.84 1.81
CA GLU A 234 -17.23 3.33 3.14
C GLU A 234 -17.77 4.42 4.08
N THR A 235 -17.18 5.63 4.04
CA THR A 235 -17.55 6.72 4.95
C THR A 235 -18.86 7.38 4.57
N LEU A 236 -19.15 7.54 3.28
CA LEU A 236 -20.35 8.19 2.76
C LEU A 236 -21.67 7.57 3.28
N PRO A 237 -21.91 6.24 3.22
CA PRO A 237 -23.14 5.64 3.73
C PRO A 237 -23.28 5.80 5.25
N LEU A 238 -22.17 5.81 6.00
CA LEU A 238 -22.20 6.07 7.45
C LEU A 238 -22.67 7.50 7.74
N ILE A 239 -22.13 8.49 7.02
CA ILE A 239 -22.55 9.89 7.15
C ILE A 239 -24.04 10.04 6.78
N LEU A 240 -24.47 9.45 5.66
CA LEU A 240 -25.88 9.50 5.24
C LEU A 240 -26.80 8.82 6.26
N GLY A 241 -26.38 7.68 6.81
CA GLY A 241 -27.11 6.97 7.86
C GLY A 241 -27.24 7.80 9.14
N LEU A 242 -26.17 8.46 9.57
CA LEU A 242 -26.19 9.37 10.73
C LEU A 242 -27.12 10.57 10.49
N ILE A 243 -27.07 11.19 9.31
CA ILE A 243 -27.95 12.31 8.95
C ILE A 243 -29.41 11.86 8.96
N LEU A 244 -29.74 10.75 8.30
CA LEU A 244 -31.10 10.21 8.25
C LEU A 244 -31.60 9.79 9.64
N GLY A 245 -30.75 9.15 10.45
CA GLY A 245 -31.06 8.78 11.82
C GLY A 245 -31.37 10.00 12.69
N LEU A 246 -30.57 11.05 12.59
CA LEU A 246 -30.82 12.32 13.28
C LEU A 246 -32.15 12.95 12.84
N VAL A 247 -32.46 12.94 11.54
CA VAL A 247 -33.73 13.45 11.01
C VAL A 247 -34.93 12.69 11.60
N ILE A 248 -34.86 11.35 11.67
CA ILE A 248 -35.94 10.52 12.24
C ILE A 248 -36.12 10.78 13.74
N VAL A 249 -35.02 10.90 14.50
CA VAL A 249 -35.11 11.20 15.94
C VAL A 249 -35.78 12.57 16.16
N VAL A 250 -35.43 13.57 15.35
CA VAL A 250 -36.04 14.90 15.41
C VAL A 250 -37.53 14.85 15.06
N THR A 251 -37.94 14.13 14.01
CA THR A 251 -39.36 14.03 13.63
C THR A 251 -40.20 13.30 14.68
N LEU A 252 -39.69 12.23 15.27
CA LEU A 252 -40.36 11.53 16.37
C LEU A 252 -40.46 12.40 17.63
N ALA A 253 -39.41 13.14 17.98
CA ALA A 253 -39.45 14.08 19.10
C ALA A 253 -40.55 15.14 18.90
N ILE A 254 -40.68 15.69 17.68
CA ILE A 254 -41.75 16.64 17.33
C ILE A 254 -43.12 15.97 17.45
N TYR A 255 -43.31 14.76 16.93
CA TYR A 255 -44.57 14.02 17.01
C TYR A 255 -45.00 13.76 18.46
N HIS A 256 -44.06 13.35 19.33
CA HIS A 256 -44.36 13.12 20.75
C HIS A 256 -44.65 14.41 21.53
N VAL A 257 -44.01 15.52 21.16
CA VAL A 257 -44.28 16.84 21.77
C VAL A 257 -45.60 17.43 21.29
N HIS A 258 -46.07 17.06 20.09
CA HIS A 258 -47.37 17.45 19.54
C HIS A 258 -48.38 16.29 19.58
N PRO A 259 -48.95 15.95 20.75
CA PRO A 259 -50.08 15.04 20.79
C PRO A 259 -51.24 15.67 20.01
N GLN A 260 -51.69 14.96 18.97
CA GLN A 260 -52.91 15.27 18.23
C GLN A 260 -54.06 15.29 19.25
N LYS A 261 -54.61 16.49 19.48
CA LYS A 261 -55.88 16.68 20.20
C LYS A 261 -57.02 16.03 19.44
#